data_AF-A0AAV9RRF6-F1
#
_entry.id   AF-A0AAV9RRF6-F1
#
_cell.length_a   1.000
_cell.length_b   1.000
_cell.length_c   1.000
_cell.angle_alpha   90.00
_cell.angle_beta   90.00
_cell.angle_gamma   90.00
#
_symmetry.space_group_name_H-M   'P 1'
#
loop_
_entity.id
_entity.type
_entity.pdbx_description
1 polymer ?
#
loop_
_entity_poly.entity_id
_entity_poly.type
_entity_poly.pdbx_seq_one_letter_code
_entity_poly.pdbx_strand_id
1 'polypeptide(L)'
;MNDIKRNTCTSGTRQLIQCAGVLQVAVEAVSLERREIISFIMETLYSIPFAVLECPNVKLKKPSWLHMPSAMTVYAIVIVSYFLITGGIIYDVIVEPPSVGSMTDEHGHQRPVAFLAYRVNGQYIMEGLASSFLFTMGGLGFIILDRSNAPNIPKLNRFLLLFIGFVSVLLSFFMARVFMRMKLPGYLMG
;
A
#
# COMPACT_ATOMS: atom_id res chain seq x y z
N MET A 1 4.00 -34.11 58.53
CA MET A 1 2.59 -33.77 58.77
C MET A 1 2.00 -33.43 57.40
N ASN A 2 1.78 -34.43 56.54
CA ASN A 2 0.55 -35.25 56.42
C ASN A 2 -0.57 -34.38 55.82
N ASP A 3 -1.27 -34.67 54.72
CA ASP A 3 -1.65 -35.90 54.01
C ASP A 3 -2.07 -35.47 52.58
N ILE A 4 -1.65 -36.08 51.47
CA ILE A 4 -2.17 -37.31 50.82
C ILE A 4 -3.69 -37.50 50.92
N LYS A 5 -4.39 -37.27 49.80
CA LYS A 5 -5.40 -38.23 49.32
C LYS A 5 -5.50 -38.27 47.79
N ARG A 6 -5.20 -39.46 47.28
CA ARG A 6 -5.30 -39.95 45.89
C ARG A 6 -6.76 -40.01 45.43
N ASN A 7 -6.98 -40.03 44.11
CA ASN A 7 -7.69 -41.12 43.39
C ASN A 7 -7.61 -40.88 41.86
N THR A 8 -6.72 -41.59 41.15
CA THR A 8 -7.00 -42.77 40.28
C THR A 8 -7.51 -42.44 38.87
N CYS A 9 -6.64 -42.58 37.85
CA CYS A 9 -6.89 -43.39 36.65
C CYS A 9 -5.73 -43.37 35.64
N THR A 10 -5.32 -44.58 35.24
CA THR A 10 -4.79 -44.98 33.92
C THR A 10 -3.44 -44.42 33.44
N SER A 11 -2.40 -45.14 33.84
CA SER A 11 -1.18 -45.40 33.08
C SER A 11 -1.54 -46.08 31.74
N GLY A 12 -1.12 -45.53 30.59
CA GLY A 12 -1.27 -46.22 29.29
C GLY A 12 -1.28 -45.34 28.03
N THR A 13 -1.71 -44.08 28.10
CA THR A 13 -1.94 -43.25 26.89
C THR A 13 -1.01 -42.05 26.73
N ARG A 14 -0.21 -41.69 27.75
CA ARG A 14 0.74 -40.56 27.63
C ARG A 14 2.08 -40.90 26.95
N GLN A 15 2.46 -42.18 26.88
CA GLN A 15 3.72 -42.58 26.21
C GLN A 15 3.61 -42.56 24.68
N LEU A 16 2.42 -42.85 24.10
CA LEU A 16 2.25 -42.86 22.64
C LEU A 16 2.22 -41.46 22.02
N ILE A 17 1.68 -40.45 22.73
CA ILE A 17 1.63 -39.07 22.23
C ILE A 17 3.04 -38.44 22.24
N GLN A 18 3.86 -38.78 23.25
CA GLN A 18 5.23 -38.27 23.34
C GLN A 18 6.15 -38.91 22.28
N CYS A 19 5.98 -40.21 21.98
CA CYS A 19 6.72 -40.86 20.89
C CYS A 19 6.28 -40.37 19.50
N ALA A 20 5.00 -40.05 19.28
CA ALA A 20 4.52 -39.49 18.03
C ALA A 20 5.09 -38.07 17.77
N GLY A 21 5.20 -37.25 18.81
CA GLY A 21 5.81 -35.91 18.71
C GLY A 21 7.31 -35.96 18.37
N VAL A 22 8.06 -36.90 18.95
CA VAL A 22 9.50 -37.09 18.63
C VAL A 22 9.70 -37.63 17.21
N LEU A 23 8.81 -38.52 16.74
CA LEU A 23 8.87 -39.05 15.38
C LEU A 23 8.55 -37.97 14.34
N GLN A 24 7.61 -37.06 14.63
CA GLN A 24 7.25 -35.96 13.75
C GLN A 24 8.38 -34.93 13.60
N VAL A 25 9.06 -34.59 14.71
CA VAL A 25 10.25 -33.70 14.71
C VAL A 25 11.42 -34.34 13.95
N ALA A 26 11.62 -35.66 14.06
CA ALA A 26 12.66 -36.36 13.31
C ALA A 26 12.39 -36.41 11.80
N VAL A 27 11.12 -36.57 11.38
CA VAL A 27 10.72 -36.52 9.96
C VAL A 27 10.89 -35.10 9.40
N GLU A 28 10.61 -34.07 10.18
CA GLU A 28 10.79 -32.67 9.78
C GLU A 28 12.28 -32.29 9.68
N ALA A 29 13.12 -32.79 10.61
CA ALA A 29 14.58 -32.64 10.55
C ALA A 29 15.19 -33.33 9.32
N VAL A 30 14.74 -34.54 8.97
CA VAL A 30 15.17 -35.24 7.74
C VAL A 30 14.67 -34.51 6.47
N SER A 31 13.51 -33.87 6.53
CA SER A 31 12.99 -33.07 5.42
C SER A 31 13.74 -31.74 5.23
N LEU A 32 14.25 -31.15 6.32
CA LEU A 32 15.11 -29.97 6.33
C LEU A 32 16.53 -30.31 5.85
N GLU A 33 17.12 -31.42 6.30
CA GLU A 33 18.42 -31.88 5.81
C GLU A 33 18.36 -32.23 4.31
N ARG A 34 17.24 -32.82 3.84
CA ARG A 34 16.98 -33.04 2.42
C ARG A 34 16.80 -31.71 1.64
N ARG A 35 16.18 -30.69 2.24
CA ARG A 35 16.05 -29.35 1.62
C ARG A 35 17.40 -28.63 1.53
N GLU A 36 18.24 -28.73 2.56
CA GLU A 36 19.61 -28.21 2.59
C GLU A 36 20.47 -28.89 1.51
N ILE A 37 20.39 -30.22 1.37
CA ILE A 37 21.10 -30.96 0.32
C ILE A 37 20.59 -30.59 -1.08
N ILE A 38 19.27 -30.45 -1.27
CA ILE A 38 18.72 -30.02 -2.57
C ILE A 38 19.12 -28.57 -2.89
N SER A 39 19.15 -27.68 -1.90
CA SER A 39 19.63 -26.31 -2.05
C SER A 39 21.11 -26.28 -2.44
N PHE A 40 21.94 -27.09 -1.75
CA PHE A 40 23.38 -27.19 -2.03
C PHE A 40 23.66 -27.80 -3.41
N ILE A 41 22.93 -28.85 -3.81
CA ILE A 41 23.03 -29.44 -5.15
C ILE A 41 22.60 -28.42 -6.20
N MET A 42 21.50 -27.69 -5.98
CA MET A 42 21.06 -26.64 -6.91
C MET A 42 22.09 -25.52 -7.02
N GLU A 43 22.63 -25.02 -5.90
CA GLU A 43 23.65 -23.98 -5.88
C GLU A 43 24.95 -24.44 -6.57
N THR A 44 25.32 -25.71 -6.40
CA THR A 44 26.46 -26.33 -7.09
C THR A 44 26.17 -26.50 -8.60
N LEU A 45 24.97 -26.95 -8.97
CA LEU A 45 24.56 -27.14 -10.36
C LEU A 45 24.48 -25.82 -11.13
N TYR A 46 24.00 -24.76 -10.45
CA TYR A 46 23.93 -23.40 -10.98
C TYR A 46 25.32 -22.75 -11.09
N SER A 47 26.27 -23.06 -10.20
CA SER A 47 27.61 -22.45 -10.23
C SER A 47 28.55 -23.06 -11.27
N ILE A 48 28.35 -24.32 -11.68
CA ILE A 48 29.15 -24.99 -12.73
C ILE A 48 29.18 -24.22 -14.07
N PRO A 49 28.04 -23.77 -14.65
CA PRO A 49 28.10 -22.98 -15.88
C PRO A 49 28.77 -21.62 -15.67
N PHE A 50 28.67 -21.00 -14.48
CA PHE A 50 29.39 -19.74 -14.17
C PHE A 50 30.89 -19.93 -13.89
N ALA A 51 31.34 -21.15 -13.58
CA ALA A 51 32.76 -21.47 -13.43
C ALA A 51 33.44 -21.73 -14.80
N VAL A 52 32.68 -22.22 -15.78
CA VAL A 52 33.17 -22.48 -17.16
C VAL A 52 33.04 -21.24 -18.05
N LEU A 53 32.01 -20.42 -17.84
CA LEU A 53 31.93 -19.09 -18.43
C LEU A 53 32.83 -18.15 -17.63
N GLU A 54 34.10 -17.99 -18.03
CA GLU A 54 34.87 -16.79 -17.67
C GLU A 54 33.98 -15.58 -17.93
N CYS A 55 33.61 -14.85 -16.87
CA CYS A 55 32.84 -13.62 -17.02
C CYS A 55 33.63 -12.74 -17.98
N PRO A 56 33.16 -12.51 -19.23
CA PRO A 56 33.91 -11.69 -20.15
C PRO A 56 34.10 -10.34 -19.48
N ASN A 57 35.33 -9.83 -19.49
CA ASN A 57 35.63 -8.50 -18.98
C ASN A 57 35.02 -7.45 -19.93
N VAL A 58 33.70 -7.42 -19.99
CA VAL A 58 32.94 -6.48 -20.78
C VAL A 58 33.03 -5.17 -20.01
N LYS A 59 33.93 -4.32 -20.47
CA LYS A 59 33.89 -2.89 -20.16
C LYS A 59 32.63 -2.31 -20.80
N LEU A 60 31.47 -2.61 -20.20
CA LEU A 60 30.19 -2.00 -20.55
C LEU A 60 30.34 -0.51 -20.25
N LYS A 61 30.67 0.25 -21.29
CA LYS A 61 30.56 1.70 -21.28
C LYS A 61 29.09 1.98 -21.02
N LYS A 62 28.75 2.29 -19.77
CA LYS A 62 27.39 2.66 -19.34
C LYS A 62 26.88 3.63 -20.40
N PRO A 63 25.74 3.36 -21.06
CA PRO A 63 25.25 4.26 -22.09
C PRO A 63 25.13 5.64 -21.47
N SER A 64 25.96 6.59 -21.91
CA SER A 64 25.96 7.98 -21.42
C SER A 64 24.65 8.70 -21.77
N TRP A 65 23.75 8.03 -22.49
CA TRP A 65 22.42 8.48 -22.84
C TRP A 65 21.40 8.32 -21.70
N LEU A 66 21.59 7.32 -20.81
CA LEU A 66 20.70 7.12 -19.68
C LEU A 66 21.27 7.81 -18.44
N HIS A 67 21.02 9.12 -18.34
CA HIS A 67 21.30 9.85 -17.11
C HIS A 67 20.39 9.30 -16.01
N MET A 68 20.99 8.85 -14.90
CA MET A 68 20.24 8.39 -13.73
C MET A 68 19.37 9.55 -13.22
N PRO A 69 18.03 9.39 -13.16
CA PRO A 69 17.16 10.48 -12.77
C PRO A 69 17.43 10.90 -11.33
N SER A 70 17.32 12.19 -11.04
CA SER A 70 17.43 12.71 -9.67
C SER A 70 16.35 12.10 -8.78
N ALA A 71 16.68 11.87 -7.50
CA ALA A 71 15.75 11.33 -6.51
C ALA A 71 14.45 12.14 -6.42
N MET A 72 14.51 13.46 -6.59
CA MET A 72 13.34 14.34 -6.58
C MET A 72 12.45 14.16 -7.83
N THR A 73 13.03 13.82 -8.98
CA THR A 73 12.27 13.55 -10.21
C THR A 73 11.49 12.24 -10.07
N VAL A 74 12.13 11.20 -9.52
CA VAL A 74 11.46 9.92 -9.23
C VAL A 74 10.32 10.14 -8.24
N TYR A 75 10.56 10.94 -7.20
CA TYR A 75 9.53 11.32 -6.24
C TYR A 75 8.32 12.01 -6.89
N ALA A 76 8.55 12.98 -7.78
CA ALA A 76 7.48 13.65 -8.51
C ALA A 76 6.68 12.68 -9.39
N ILE A 77 7.35 11.76 -10.10
CA ILE A 77 6.71 10.74 -10.93
C ILE A 77 5.81 9.83 -10.08
N VAL A 78 6.25 9.44 -8.89
CA VAL A 78 5.46 8.60 -7.97
C VAL A 78 4.21 9.33 -7.47
N ILE A 79 4.30 10.62 -7.15
CA ILE A 79 3.12 11.41 -6.74
C ILE A 79 2.13 11.57 -7.91
N VAL A 80 2.62 11.79 -9.13
CA VAL A 80 1.78 11.88 -10.32
C VAL A 80 1.12 10.54 -10.65
N SER A 81 1.85 9.43 -10.56
CA SER A 81 1.27 8.11 -10.79
C SER A 81 0.23 7.76 -9.72
N TYR A 82 0.49 8.11 -8.46
CA TYR A 82 -0.49 7.98 -7.38
C TYR A 82 -1.77 8.76 -7.67
N PHE A 83 -1.67 10.01 -8.14
CA PHE A 83 -2.81 10.83 -8.56
C PHE A 83 -3.66 10.17 -9.65
N LEU A 84 -3.02 9.65 -10.71
CA LEU A 84 -3.71 9.05 -11.85
C LEU A 84 -4.38 7.72 -11.48
N ILE A 85 -3.70 6.89 -10.68
CA ILE A 85 -4.23 5.58 -10.25
C ILE A 85 -5.41 5.78 -9.29
N THR A 86 -5.27 6.65 -8.28
CA THR A 86 -6.37 6.95 -7.35
C THR A 86 -7.51 7.72 -8.00
N GLY A 87 -7.22 8.50 -9.05
CA GLY A 87 -8.23 9.19 -9.86
C GLY A 87 -9.13 8.26 -10.67
N GLY A 88 -8.80 6.96 -10.72
CA GLY A 88 -9.63 5.97 -11.38
C GLY A 88 -9.44 5.91 -12.90
N ILE A 89 -8.33 6.42 -13.45
CA ILE A 89 -8.04 6.39 -14.90
C ILE A 89 -8.09 4.96 -15.47
N ILE A 90 -7.70 3.95 -14.67
CA ILE A 90 -7.82 2.54 -15.09
C ILE A 90 -9.29 2.13 -15.25
N TYR A 91 -10.17 2.60 -14.37
CA TYR A 91 -11.62 2.36 -14.46
C TYR A 91 -12.25 3.16 -15.59
N ASP A 92 -11.74 4.36 -15.86
CA ASP A 92 -12.16 5.19 -17.00
C ASP A 92 -11.91 4.48 -18.32
N VAL A 93 -10.70 3.92 -18.52
CA VAL A 93 -10.33 3.21 -19.74
C VAL A 93 -11.11 1.90 -19.95
N ILE A 94 -11.48 1.19 -18.89
CA ILE A 94 -12.14 -0.13 -19.01
C ILE A 94 -13.66 0.00 -19.19
N VAL A 95 -14.28 0.94 -18.46
CA VAL A 95 -15.74 1.01 -18.34
C VAL A 95 -16.33 2.22 -19.06
N GLU A 96 -15.49 3.17 -19.49
CA GLU A 96 -15.88 4.46 -20.11
C GLU A 96 -17.13 5.07 -19.43
N PRO A 97 -17.07 5.35 -18.10
CA PRO A 97 -18.18 5.96 -17.41
C PRO A 97 -18.44 7.38 -17.95
N PRO A 98 -19.69 7.86 -17.92
CA PRO A 98 -20.00 9.23 -18.30
C PRO A 98 -19.24 10.23 -17.42
N SER A 99 -18.87 11.38 -17.98
CA SER A 99 -18.03 12.37 -17.29
C SER A 99 -18.73 13.08 -16.13
N VAL A 100 -20.03 13.38 -16.27
CA VAL A 100 -20.89 14.06 -15.27
C VAL A 100 -22.33 13.56 -15.42
N GLY A 101 -23.05 13.36 -14.31
CA GLY A 101 -24.47 13.03 -14.31
C GLY A 101 -25.38 14.26 -14.39
N SER A 102 -26.67 14.06 -14.63
CA SER A 102 -27.67 15.10 -14.49
C SER A 102 -28.87 14.58 -13.70
N MET A 103 -29.38 15.38 -12.77
CA MET A 103 -30.67 15.14 -12.13
C MET A 103 -31.65 16.19 -12.63
N THR A 104 -32.84 15.75 -13.02
CA THR A 104 -33.95 16.64 -13.34
C THR A 104 -34.59 17.11 -12.04
N ASP A 105 -34.60 18.42 -11.84
CA ASP A 105 -35.38 19.07 -10.78
C ASP A 105 -36.88 18.88 -11.05
N GLU A 106 -37.76 19.11 -10.07
CA GLU A 106 -39.22 18.95 -10.23
C GLU A 106 -39.81 19.87 -11.33
N HIS A 107 -39.06 20.92 -11.69
CA HIS A 107 -39.38 21.87 -12.75
C HIS A 107 -38.81 21.48 -14.13
N GLY A 108 -38.23 20.28 -14.28
CA GLY A 108 -37.69 19.77 -15.54
C GLY A 108 -36.31 20.31 -15.93
N HIS A 109 -35.71 21.17 -15.10
CA HIS A 109 -34.35 21.68 -15.33
C HIS A 109 -33.31 20.62 -14.96
N GLN A 110 -32.40 20.33 -15.89
CA GLN A 110 -31.28 19.41 -15.68
C GLN A 110 -30.20 20.13 -14.87
N ARG A 111 -29.99 19.73 -13.60
CA ARG A 111 -28.86 20.20 -12.81
C ARG A 111 -27.70 19.21 -12.96
N PRO A 112 -26.48 19.67 -13.29
CA PRO A 112 -25.33 18.79 -13.38
C PRO A 112 -24.98 18.28 -11.97
N VAL A 113 -24.82 16.97 -11.84
CA VAL A 113 -24.45 16.30 -10.60
C VAL A 113 -23.10 15.63 -10.83
N ALA A 114 -22.07 16.14 -10.16
CA ALA A 114 -20.71 15.62 -10.25
C ALA A 114 -20.48 14.32 -9.45
N PHE A 115 -21.49 13.84 -8.73
CA PHE A 115 -21.38 12.71 -7.79
C PHE A 115 -22.46 11.66 -8.01
N LEU A 116 -22.05 10.39 -8.06
CA LEU A 116 -22.99 9.28 -8.12
C LEU A 116 -23.35 8.84 -6.69
N ALA A 117 -24.45 9.39 -6.16
CA ALA A 117 -24.95 9.01 -4.85
C ALA A 117 -25.48 7.55 -4.85
N TYR A 118 -25.40 6.87 -3.70
CA TYR A 118 -25.96 5.53 -3.45
C TYR A 118 -25.35 4.35 -4.21
N ARG A 119 -24.42 4.56 -5.15
CA ARG A 119 -23.70 3.47 -5.84
C ARG A 119 -22.20 3.54 -5.56
N VAL A 120 -21.70 2.63 -4.73
CA VAL A 120 -20.28 2.59 -4.34
C VAL A 120 -19.37 2.15 -5.49
N ASN A 121 -19.84 1.21 -6.31
CA ASN A 121 -19.08 0.63 -7.42
C ASN A 121 -19.07 1.49 -8.70
N GLY A 122 -19.84 2.58 -8.71
CA GLY A 122 -19.90 3.52 -9.81
C GLY A 122 -19.18 4.80 -9.42
N GLN A 123 -18.45 5.39 -10.36
CA GLN A 123 -17.69 6.60 -10.15
C GLN A 123 -17.74 7.43 -11.42
N TYR A 124 -18.07 8.71 -11.29
CA TYR A 124 -17.88 9.65 -12.39
C TYR A 124 -16.40 10.05 -12.49
N ILE A 125 -15.94 10.38 -13.70
CA ILE A 125 -14.54 10.79 -13.93
C ILE A 125 -14.20 12.00 -13.03
N MET A 126 -15.10 12.99 -12.96
CA MET A 126 -14.91 14.18 -12.13
C MET A 126 -14.87 13.88 -10.62
N GLU A 127 -15.61 12.87 -10.16
CA GLU A 127 -15.58 12.41 -8.76
C GLU A 127 -14.21 11.78 -8.43
N GLY A 128 -13.70 10.94 -9.32
CA GLY A 128 -12.36 10.34 -9.20
C GLY A 128 -11.26 11.38 -9.17
N LEU A 129 -11.23 12.27 -10.16
CA LEU A 129 -10.21 13.33 -10.26
C LEU A 129 -10.26 14.30 -9.07
N ALA A 130 -11.45 14.66 -8.57
CA ALA A 130 -11.58 15.52 -7.40
C ALA A 130 -11.05 14.83 -6.13
N SER A 131 -11.35 13.55 -5.93
CA SER A 131 -10.89 12.80 -4.75
C SER A 131 -9.37 12.58 -4.75
N SER A 132 -8.77 12.23 -5.88
CA SER A 132 -7.31 12.06 -5.99
C SER A 132 -6.55 13.38 -5.84
N PHE A 133 -7.14 14.50 -6.28
CA PHE A 133 -6.57 15.83 -6.04
C PHE A 133 -6.52 16.16 -4.55
N LEU A 134 -7.59 15.86 -3.81
CA LEU A 134 -7.62 16.09 -2.36
C LEU A 134 -6.63 15.20 -1.62
N PHE A 135 -6.47 13.94 -2.01
CA PHE A 135 -5.48 13.05 -1.41
C PHE A 135 -4.04 13.51 -1.67
N THR A 136 -3.74 13.97 -2.89
CA THR A 136 -2.41 14.50 -3.19
C THR A 136 -2.13 15.83 -2.50
N MET A 137 -3.09 16.75 -2.42
CA MET A 137 -2.95 17.99 -1.63
C MET A 137 -2.76 17.71 -0.14
N GLY A 138 -3.47 16.72 0.41
CA GLY A 138 -3.31 16.29 1.80
C GLY A 138 -1.92 15.72 2.06
N GLY A 139 -1.46 14.82 1.18
CA GLY A 139 -0.10 14.25 1.23
C GLY A 139 0.98 15.32 1.13
N LEU A 140 0.89 16.21 0.12
CA LEU A 140 1.79 17.35 -0.04
C LEU A 140 1.77 18.29 1.17
N GLY A 141 0.63 18.44 1.83
CA GLY A 141 0.50 19.18 3.09
C GLY A 141 1.43 18.67 4.19
N PHE A 142 1.50 17.35 4.38
CA PHE A 142 2.42 16.73 5.35
C PHE A 142 3.89 16.95 4.98
N ILE A 143 4.23 16.89 3.69
CA ILE A 143 5.60 17.10 3.23
C ILE A 143 6.03 18.57 3.40
N ILE A 144 5.12 19.51 3.15
CA ILE A 144 5.35 20.93 3.41
C ILE A 144 5.56 21.16 4.91
N LEU A 145 4.76 20.51 5.76
CA LEU A 145 4.89 20.60 7.21
C LEU A 145 6.26 20.09 7.69
N ASP A 146 6.69 18.92 7.20
CA ASP A 146 8.01 18.36 7.51
C ASP A 146 9.14 19.29 7.02
N ARG A 147 9.03 19.78 5.79
CA ARG A 147 10.03 20.66 5.19
C ARG A 147 10.13 22.02 5.90
N SER A 148 9.03 22.49 6.49
CA SER A 148 8.98 23.74 7.26
C SER A 148 9.78 23.68 8.57
N ASN A 149 10.01 22.48 9.11
CA ASN A 149 10.80 22.26 10.32
C ASN A 149 12.32 22.40 10.09
N ALA A 150 12.78 22.59 8.85
CA ALA A 150 14.20 22.73 8.56
C ALA A 150 14.81 23.99 9.23
N PRO A 151 16.02 23.89 9.81
CA PRO A 151 16.62 24.96 10.62
C PRO A 151 16.97 26.23 9.82
N ASN A 152 17.14 26.14 8.49
CA ASN A 152 17.66 27.21 7.63
C ASN A 152 16.61 28.16 7.01
N ILE A 153 15.44 28.35 7.65
CA ILE A 153 14.32 29.14 7.08
C ILE A 153 14.06 30.39 7.95
N PRO A 154 13.85 31.58 7.37
CA PRO A 154 13.47 32.78 8.13
C PRO A 154 12.14 32.59 8.87
N LYS A 155 12.02 33.17 10.08
CA LYS A 155 10.91 32.93 11.02
C LYS A 155 9.52 33.14 10.41
N LEU A 156 9.34 34.18 9.58
CA LEU A 156 8.06 34.49 8.93
C LEU A 156 7.68 33.40 7.91
N ASN A 157 8.61 33.02 7.04
CA ASN A 157 8.36 31.98 6.03
C ASN A 157 8.08 30.63 6.69
N ARG A 158 8.80 30.29 7.77
CA ARG A 158 8.52 29.07 8.55
C ARG A 158 7.08 29.04 9.07
N PHE A 159 6.63 30.14 9.68
CA PHE A 159 5.26 30.22 10.21
C PHE A 159 4.20 30.11 9.11
N LEU A 160 4.43 30.78 7.96
CA LEU A 160 3.52 30.74 6.82
C LEU A 160 3.44 29.33 6.18
N LEU A 161 4.58 28.65 5.98
CA LEU A 161 4.63 27.27 5.49
C LEU A 161 3.94 26.28 6.42
N LEU A 162 4.14 26.43 7.74
CA LEU A 162 3.48 25.60 8.75
C LEU A 162 1.97 25.79 8.70
N PHE A 163 1.50 27.05 8.64
CA PHE A 163 0.08 27.36 8.54
C PHE A 163 -0.55 26.80 7.27
N ILE A 164 0.10 26.98 6.11
CA ILE A 164 -0.38 26.45 4.82
C ILE A 164 -0.45 24.92 4.84
N GLY A 165 0.60 24.24 5.31
CA GLY A 165 0.63 22.78 5.40
C GLY A 165 -0.44 22.24 6.34
N PHE A 166 -0.65 22.90 7.49
CA PHE A 166 -1.71 22.53 8.43
C PHE A 166 -3.11 22.71 7.84
N VAL A 167 -3.37 23.84 7.18
CA VAL A 167 -4.65 24.12 6.52
C VAL A 167 -4.91 23.14 5.38
N SER A 168 -3.90 22.80 4.57
CA SER A 168 -4.10 21.86 3.45
C SER A 168 -4.43 20.44 3.94
N VAL A 169 -3.78 19.97 5.03
CA VAL A 169 -4.10 18.70 5.67
C VAL A 169 -5.52 18.71 6.23
N LEU A 170 -5.91 19.74 6.98
CA LEU A 170 -7.27 19.83 7.52
C LEU A 170 -8.33 19.88 6.40
N LEU A 171 -8.12 20.73 5.39
CA LEU A 171 -9.07 20.89 4.29
C LEU A 171 -9.22 19.57 3.51
N SER A 172 -8.12 18.89 3.18
CA SER A 172 -8.18 17.59 2.50
C SER A 172 -8.91 16.53 3.34
N PHE A 173 -8.67 16.47 4.66
CA PHE A 173 -9.33 15.52 5.54
C PHE A 173 -10.83 15.77 5.66
N PHE A 174 -11.24 17.01 5.92
CA PHE A 174 -12.66 17.37 6.01
C PHE A 174 -13.37 17.16 4.69
N MET A 175 -12.78 17.58 3.57
CA MET A 175 -13.38 17.36 2.26
C MET A 175 -13.51 15.87 1.99
N ALA A 176 -12.47 15.05 2.14
CA ALA A 176 -12.55 13.61 1.93
C ALA A 176 -13.66 12.94 2.78
N ARG A 177 -13.85 13.39 4.04
CA ARG A 177 -14.97 12.94 4.88
C ARG A 177 -16.33 13.35 4.33
N VAL A 178 -16.45 14.55 3.80
CA VAL A 178 -17.66 15.03 3.11
C VAL A 178 -17.92 14.20 1.84
N PHE A 179 -16.91 13.89 1.02
CA PHE A 179 -17.05 13.01 -0.15
C PHE A 179 -17.62 11.64 0.25
N MET A 180 -17.10 11.03 1.32
CA MET A 180 -17.62 9.75 1.82
C MET A 180 -19.08 9.84 2.27
N ARG A 181 -19.46 10.95 2.92
CA ARG A 181 -20.85 11.18 3.39
C ARG A 181 -21.82 11.50 2.24
N MET A 182 -21.34 12.14 1.17
CA MET A 182 -22.11 12.37 -0.05
C MET A 182 -22.34 11.07 -0.83
N LYS A 183 -21.32 10.21 -0.92
CA LYS A 183 -21.42 8.91 -1.62
C LYS A 183 -22.31 7.91 -0.85
N LEU A 184 -22.22 7.89 0.48
CA LEU A 184 -22.95 7.00 1.38
C LEU A 184 -23.69 7.79 2.48
N PRO A 185 -24.89 8.30 2.21
CA PRO A 185 -25.70 8.97 3.22
C PRO A 185 -26.12 7.95 4.29
N GLY A 186 -25.67 8.16 5.53
CA GLY A 186 -25.83 7.21 6.65
C GLY A 186 -24.53 6.55 7.12
N TYR A 187 -23.41 6.77 6.43
CA TYR A 187 -22.10 6.28 6.86
C TYR A 187 -21.70 6.89 8.22
N LEU A 188 -21.49 6.07 9.25
CA LEU A 188 -21.15 6.44 10.64
C LEU A 188 -22.24 7.23 11.41
N MET A 189 -23.51 6.89 11.22
CA MET A 189 -24.54 7.19 12.24
C MET A 189 -24.46 6.13 13.34
N GLY A 190 -23.54 6.33 14.29
CA GLY A 190 -23.30 5.47 15.45
C GLY A 190 -22.50 6.21 16.50
#